data_AF-A0A955E514-F1
#
_entry.id   AF-A0A955E514-F1
#
_cell.length_a   1.000
_cell.length_b   1.000
_cell.length_c   1.000
_cell.angle_alpha   90.00
_cell.angle_beta   90.00
_cell.angle_gamma   90.00
#
_symmetry.space_group_name_H-M   'P 1'
#
loop_
_entity.id
_entity.type
_entity.pdbx_description
1 polymer ?
#
loop_
_entity_poly.entity_id
_entity_poly.type
_entity_poly.pdbx_seq_one_letter_code
_entity_poly.pdbx_strand_id
1 'polypeptide(L)'
;MKRILNRTRSQLLSIGVCAVIATSAGIAAFTDGGGARGSSAQYVVLANNDLGMHCMMRDFSHFMILPPFNTVQAVVIKRGNDPDVIDLSEGGDFTVEYSIPGNTHSTTKSNFWKYDEALLGVDLPPDVGLTGNGMSGEMTAHQHKWDVTGIPITPEDDAGRVNPYQMAKVSVYKEGTGLVAETQTVVPVSWELSCNVCHGDPGPGTNVELDVLRDHDRLHGTDLEASQPVFCAGCHSDPALGAPGQPGISSFSSAMHGAHADRLDDLPVDFGNDCYSCHPGRRAQCQRDIHSTLGMDCVSCHGTMADVGNPARTPWVDEPRCADCHSRPGFDFEQPGKLFRESIGHGGVSCFACHGSPHAITPATTETDNLQAVLHQGFAGIISDCTVCHTQQPDEPFFHKVDD
;
A
#
# COMPACT_ATOMS: atom_id res chain seq x y z
N MET A 1 6.56 -73.04 4.98
CA MET A 1 7.51 -73.96 4.33
C MET A 1 7.22 -73.99 2.83
N LYS A 2 8.22 -73.61 2.00
CA LYS A 2 8.39 -73.86 0.54
C LYS A 2 7.33 -73.29 -0.42
N ARG A 3 7.64 -72.73 -1.60
CA ARG A 3 8.84 -72.17 -2.26
C ARG A 3 8.33 -71.67 -3.64
N ILE A 4 8.75 -70.46 -4.04
CA ILE A 4 9.34 -70.09 -5.34
C ILE A 4 8.55 -70.37 -6.64
N LEU A 5 8.28 -69.32 -7.43
CA LEU A 5 8.85 -69.19 -8.80
C LEU A 5 8.76 -67.77 -9.38
N ASN A 6 9.95 -67.23 -9.66
CA ASN A 6 10.25 -66.05 -10.45
C ASN A 6 9.68 -66.14 -11.87
N ARG A 7 9.20 -65.01 -12.41
CA ARG A 7 9.46 -64.64 -13.81
C ARG A 7 9.64 -63.13 -13.94
N THR A 8 10.89 -62.77 -14.17
CA THR A 8 11.41 -61.52 -14.69
C THR A 8 10.77 -61.14 -16.02
N ARG A 9 10.30 -59.89 -16.16
CA ARG A 9 10.31 -59.17 -17.43
C ARG A 9 10.77 -57.74 -17.21
N SER A 10 11.91 -57.47 -17.82
CA SER A 10 12.52 -56.16 -18.00
C SER A 10 11.61 -55.28 -18.87
N GLN A 11 11.21 -54.12 -18.36
CA GLN A 11 10.86 -52.97 -19.19
C GLN A 11 11.57 -51.75 -18.61
N LEU A 12 12.56 -51.31 -19.38
CA LEU A 12 13.14 -49.97 -19.31
C LEU A 12 12.01 -48.95 -19.43
N LEU A 13 11.76 -48.17 -18.37
CA LEU A 13 11.16 -46.86 -18.51
C LEU A 13 12.17 -45.82 -18.05
N SER A 14 12.53 -45.00 -19.01
CA SER A 14 13.44 -43.87 -18.98
C SER A 14 13.17 -42.97 -17.77
N ILE A 15 14.24 -42.67 -17.05
CA ILE A 15 14.31 -41.60 -16.06
C ILE A 15 14.13 -40.28 -16.83
N GLY A 16 12.91 -39.77 -16.87
CA GLY A 16 12.63 -38.38 -17.23
C GLY A 16 12.86 -37.52 -16.00
N VAL A 17 14.10 -37.04 -15.81
CA VAL A 17 14.35 -35.90 -14.93
C VAL A 17 13.66 -34.70 -15.57
N CYS A 18 12.41 -34.45 -15.20
CA CYS A 18 11.82 -33.13 -15.37
C CYS A 18 12.56 -32.20 -14.41
N ALA A 19 13.61 -31.56 -14.94
CA ALA A 19 14.17 -30.38 -14.32
C ALA A 19 13.01 -29.38 -14.18
N VAL A 20 12.53 -29.20 -12.96
CA VAL A 20 11.73 -28.04 -12.59
C VAL A 20 12.66 -26.86 -12.75
N ILE A 21 12.62 -26.23 -13.92
CA ILE A 21 13.18 -24.90 -14.12
C ILE A 21 12.24 -23.99 -13.34
N ALA A 22 12.59 -23.72 -12.09
CA ALA A 22 12.05 -22.59 -11.35
C ALA A 22 12.46 -21.35 -12.15
N THR A 23 11.55 -20.81 -12.94
CA THR A 23 11.71 -19.48 -13.52
C THR A 23 11.57 -18.51 -12.36
N SER A 24 12.70 -18.18 -11.71
CA SER A 24 12.82 -16.99 -10.88
C SER A 24 12.50 -15.80 -11.77
N ALA A 25 11.25 -15.32 -11.71
CA ALA A 25 10.91 -14.00 -12.20
C ALA A 25 11.81 -13.03 -11.44
N GLY A 26 12.76 -12.42 -12.15
CA GLY A 26 13.74 -11.52 -11.56
C GLY A 26 13.03 -10.37 -10.87
N ILE A 27 13.13 -10.34 -9.54
CA ILE A 27 13.02 -9.11 -8.76
C ILE A 27 14.26 -8.31 -9.16
N ALA A 28 14.11 -7.44 -10.16
CA ALA A 28 15.14 -6.48 -10.45
C ALA A 28 15.04 -5.39 -9.39
N ALA A 29 15.79 -5.54 -8.30
CA ALA A 29 16.29 -4.36 -7.62
C ALA A 29 16.94 -3.49 -8.70
N PHE A 30 16.59 -2.20 -8.77
CA PHE A 30 17.20 -1.30 -9.72
C PHE A 30 18.66 -1.08 -9.30
N THR A 31 19.55 -1.97 -9.72
CA THR A 31 20.99 -1.78 -9.60
C THR A 31 21.48 -1.08 -10.87
N ASP A 32 21.06 0.17 -11.07
CA ASP A 32 21.79 1.03 -12.00
C ASP A 32 23.09 1.44 -11.31
N GLY A 33 24.18 0.76 -11.66
CA GLY A 33 25.55 1.20 -11.34
C GLY A 33 25.97 1.08 -9.87
N GLY A 34 26.47 -0.11 -9.50
CA GLY A 34 27.56 -0.31 -8.54
C GLY A 34 27.64 0.61 -7.31
N GLY A 35 27.10 0.14 -6.18
CA GLY A 35 27.26 0.82 -4.89
C GLY A 35 26.95 -0.03 -3.65
N ALA A 36 27.21 -1.33 -3.66
CA ALA A 36 27.35 -2.02 -2.37
C ALA A 36 28.68 -1.61 -1.72
N ARG A 37 28.58 -0.96 -0.54
CA ARG A 37 29.60 -0.67 0.50
C ARG A 37 30.10 0.77 0.58
N GLY A 38 29.83 1.41 1.72
CA GLY A 38 30.66 2.48 2.26
C GLY A 38 29.87 3.52 3.05
N SER A 39 30.23 3.68 4.32
CA SER A 39 29.78 4.73 5.24
C SER A 39 30.24 6.15 4.81
N SER A 40 30.07 6.54 3.54
CA SER A 40 30.60 7.79 2.98
C SER A 40 29.56 8.69 2.31
N ALA A 41 28.33 8.23 2.06
CA ALA A 41 27.26 9.11 1.60
C ALA A 41 26.91 10.07 2.75
N GLN A 42 26.95 11.38 2.49
CA GLN A 42 26.60 12.40 3.49
C GLN A 42 25.10 12.46 3.80
N TYR A 43 24.27 11.83 2.98
CA TYR A 43 22.81 11.84 3.10
C TYR A 43 22.27 10.42 2.98
N VAL A 44 21.13 10.19 3.60
CA VAL A 44 20.32 8.98 3.44
C VAL A 44 18.88 9.38 3.17
N VAL A 45 18.18 8.57 2.38
CA VAL A 45 16.74 8.73 2.15
C VAL A 45 16.03 7.42 2.48
N LEU A 46 14.92 7.54 3.20
CA LEU A 46 14.02 6.45 3.58
C LEU A 46 12.63 6.80 3.07
N ALA A 47 12.02 5.92 2.28
CA ALA A 47 10.71 6.14 1.68
C ALA A 47 9.78 4.96 1.95
N ASN A 48 8.48 5.24 2.11
CA ASN A 48 7.43 4.23 2.27
C ASN A 48 6.10 4.75 1.71
N ASN A 49 5.19 3.82 1.41
CA ASN A 49 3.79 4.15 1.15
C ASN A 49 3.09 4.51 2.48
N ASP A 50 2.08 5.37 2.40
CA ASP A 50 1.39 5.91 3.58
C ASP A 50 0.31 4.99 4.18
N LEU A 51 -0.13 3.96 3.45
CA LEU A 51 -1.24 3.05 3.85
C LEU A 51 -0.85 1.57 3.92
N GLY A 52 0.18 1.15 3.20
CA GLY A 52 0.55 -0.25 2.97
C GLY A 52 -0.05 -0.89 1.72
N MET A 53 -1.15 -0.35 1.20
CA MET A 53 -1.85 -0.80 0.00
C MET A 53 -2.93 0.24 -0.37
N HIS A 54 -2.91 0.75 -1.60
CA HIS A 54 -4.07 1.45 -2.15
C HIS A 54 -5.00 0.48 -2.88
N CYS A 55 -6.30 0.72 -2.81
CA CYS A 55 -7.31 -0.06 -3.53
C CYS A 55 -7.92 0.81 -4.63
N MET A 56 -8.11 0.25 -5.82
CA MET A 56 -8.82 0.92 -6.92
C MET A 56 -9.80 -0.03 -7.60
N MET A 57 -10.75 0.52 -8.35
CA MET A 57 -11.59 -0.29 -9.22
C MET A 57 -10.88 -0.66 -10.51
N ARG A 58 -11.25 -1.81 -11.10
CA ARG A 58 -10.74 -2.24 -12.40
C ARG A 58 -11.48 -1.59 -13.57
N ASP A 59 -12.77 -1.30 -13.42
CA ASP A 59 -13.64 -0.73 -14.44
C ASP A 59 -14.48 0.40 -13.82
N PHE A 60 -14.38 1.60 -14.38
CA PHE A 60 -15.05 2.82 -13.91
C PHE A 60 -16.34 3.14 -14.67
N SER A 61 -16.80 2.27 -15.56
CA SER A 61 -17.99 2.50 -16.40
C SER A 61 -19.32 2.36 -15.65
N HIS A 62 -19.34 1.72 -14.49
CA HIS A 62 -20.56 1.43 -13.73
C HIS A 62 -20.64 2.24 -12.44
N PHE A 63 -19.62 2.15 -11.59
CA PHE A 63 -19.49 2.97 -10.40
C PHE A 63 -18.02 3.14 -10.01
N MET A 64 -17.77 4.01 -9.04
CA MET A 64 -16.46 4.22 -8.46
C MET A 64 -16.52 4.22 -6.93
N ILE A 65 -15.77 3.30 -6.32
CA ILE A 65 -15.44 3.28 -4.89
C ILE A 65 -14.17 4.11 -4.66
N LEU A 66 -13.06 3.71 -5.27
CA LEU A 66 -11.78 4.42 -5.18
C LEU A 66 -11.13 4.58 -6.57
N PRO A 67 -10.56 5.76 -6.88
CA PRO A 67 -9.83 6.02 -8.11
C PRO A 67 -8.42 5.39 -8.07
N PRO A 68 -7.69 5.36 -9.20
CA PRO A 68 -6.26 5.15 -9.19
C PRO A 68 -5.59 6.24 -8.33
N PHE A 69 -4.86 5.84 -7.31
CA PHE A 69 -4.17 6.74 -6.40
C PHE A 69 -3.04 5.99 -5.68
N ASN A 70 -2.02 6.72 -5.27
CA ASN A 70 -1.05 6.24 -4.29
C ASN A 70 -0.30 7.43 -3.72
N THR A 71 0.22 7.26 -2.51
CA THR A 71 1.06 8.26 -1.87
C THR A 71 2.37 7.61 -1.44
N VAL A 72 3.47 8.24 -1.77
CA VAL A 72 4.80 7.88 -1.27
C VAL A 72 5.31 9.03 -0.43
N GLN A 73 5.82 8.71 0.76
CA GLN A 73 6.45 9.66 1.66
C GLN A 73 7.93 9.30 1.79
N ALA A 74 8.78 10.31 1.91
CA ALA A 74 10.22 10.15 2.07
C ALA A 74 10.75 11.07 3.17
N VAL A 75 11.76 10.60 3.89
CA VAL A 75 12.54 11.40 4.84
C VAL A 75 13.98 11.44 4.32
N VAL A 76 14.48 12.65 4.09
CA VAL A 76 15.88 12.89 3.73
C VAL A 76 16.62 13.30 5.00
N ILE A 77 17.71 12.61 5.31
CA ILE A 77 18.50 12.85 6.52
C ILE A 77 19.92 13.16 6.10
N LYS A 78 20.43 14.32 6.53
CA LYS A 78 21.85 14.63 6.48
C LYS A 78 22.53 13.92 7.64
N ARG A 79 23.48 13.06 7.30
CA ARG A 79 24.20 12.25 8.27
C ARG A 79 25.19 13.10 9.05
N GLY A 80 25.31 12.81 10.33
CA GLY A 80 26.22 13.51 11.24
C GLY A 80 26.41 12.73 12.54
N ASN A 81 27.14 13.29 13.50
CA ASN A 81 27.04 12.79 14.88
C ASN A 81 25.62 13.05 15.40
N ASP A 82 25.11 14.24 15.11
CA ASP A 82 23.71 14.64 15.26
C ASP A 82 23.12 14.78 13.85
N PRO A 83 22.28 13.84 13.39
CA PRO A 83 21.68 13.88 12.06
C PRO A 83 20.56 14.92 11.98
N ASP A 84 20.45 15.58 10.82
CA ASP A 84 19.43 16.59 10.57
C ASP A 84 18.42 16.07 9.52
N VAL A 85 17.12 16.18 9.81
CA VAL A 85 16.06 15.91 8.83
C VAL A 85 15.94 17.10 7.89
N ILE A 86 16.19 16.86 6.60
CA ILE A 86 16.05 17.88 5.55
C ILE A 86 14.59 17.94 5.12
N ASP A 87 13.93 19.02 5.48
CA ASP A 87 12.50 19.23 5.30
C ASP A 87 12.18 20.56 4.63
N LEU A 88 10.94 21.05 4.70
CA LEU A 88 10.53 22.33 4.09
C LEU A 88 11.42 23.54 4.49
N SER A 89 12.01 23.54 5.68
CA SER A 89 12.85 24.66 6.15
C SER A 89 14.22 24.74 5.46
N GLU A 90 14.75 23.59 5.01
CA GLU A 90 16.06 23.46 4.36
C GLU A 90 15.94 22.94 2.92
N GLY A 91 14.73 22.61 2.47
CA GLY A 91 14.45 21.89 1.23
C GLY A 91 14.67 22.70 -0.04
N GLY A 92 14.86 24.02 0.06
CA GLY A 92 15.12 24.87 -1.10
C GLY A 92 16.38 24.50 -1.89
N ASP A 93 17.36 23.86 -1.26
CA ASP A 93 18.61 23.40 -1.89
C ASP A 93 18.50 21.96 -2.46
N PHE A 94 17.36 21.30 -2.28
CA PHE A 94 17.16 19.89 -2.59
C PHE A 94 15.99 19.66 -3.53
N THR A 95 16.16 18.71 -4.44
CA THR A 95 15.08 18.17 -5.26
C THR A 95 14.97 16.69 -4.96
N VAL A 96 13.79 16.26 -4.53
CA VAL A 96 13.50 14.83 -4.33
C VAL A 96 12.61 14.37 -5.47
N GLU A 97 13.07 13.40 -6.24
CA GLU A 97 12.35 12.85 -7.38
C GLU A 97 11.91 11.41 -7.09
N TYR A 98 10.79 11.00 -7.69
CA TYR A 98 10.34 9.61 -7.71
C TYR A 98 10.10 9.14 -9.14
N SER A 99 10.21 7.83 -9.35
CA SER A 99 9.77 7.16 -10.58
C SER A 99 9.35 5.73 -10.28
N ILE A 100 8.48 5.15 -11.11
CA ILE A 100 8.09 3.74 -11.03
C ILE A 100 8.57 3.05 -12.32
N PRO A 101 9.81 2.57 -12.38
CA PRO A 101 10.38 2.18 -13.68
C PRO A 101 9.76 0.91 -14.27
N GLY A 102 9.07 0.11 -13.46
CA GLY A 102 8.31 -1.06 -13.92
C GLY A 102 6.93 -0.73 -14.50
N ASN A 103 6.45 0.50 -14.32
CA ASN A 103 5.10 0.93 -14.71
C ASN A 103 5.09 2.43 -14.99
N THR A 104 5.21 2.78 -16.27
CA THR A 104 5.45 4.15 -16.73
C THR A 104 4.20 4.86 -17.21
N HIS A 105 3.09 4.13 -17.37
CA HIS A 105 1.80 4.65 -17.82
C HIS A 105 0.67 3.74 -17.33
N SER A 106 -0.54 4.25 -17.15
CA SER A 106 -1.71 3.54 -16.64
C SER A 106 -2.94 3.61 -17.56
N THR A 107 -2.98 4.55 -18.50
CA THR A 107 -4.12 4.79 -19.40
C THR A 107 -4.45 3.63 -20.34
N THR A 108 -3.49 2.74 -20.61
CA THR A 108 -3.70 1.51 -21.39
C THR A 108 -4.25 0.36 -20.53
N LYS A 109 -4.23 0.50 -19.21
CA LYS A 109 -4.53 -0.56 -18.22
C LYS A 109 -5.77 -0.26 -17.37
N SER A 110 -6.32 0.95 -17.48
CA SER A 110 -7.53 1.39 -16.80
C SER A 110 -8.34 2.33 -17.68
N ASN A 111 -9.66 2.27 -17.57
CA ASN A 111 -10.58 3.19 -18.23
C ASN A 111 -10.95 4.42 -17.38
N PHE A 112 -10.26 4.66 -16.26
CA PHE A 112 -10.54 5.78 -15.34
C PHE A 112 -10.62 7.14 -16.06
N TRP A 113 -9.61 7.50 -16.85
CA TRP A 113 -9.56 8.77 -17.62
C TRP A 113 -10.65 8.91 -18.69
N LYS A 114 -11.46 7.88 -18.93
CA LYS A 114 -12.65 7.99 -19.79
C LYS A 114 -13.87 8.49 -19.00
N TYR A 115 -13.89 8.26 -17.69
CA TYR A 115 -15.05 8.44 -16.82
C TYR A 115 -14.81 9.42 -15.67
N ASP A 116 -13.61 9.97 -15.51
CA ASP A 116 -13.25 10.95 -14.49
C ASP A 116 -14.12 12.21 -14.56
N GLU A 117 -14.44 12.72 -15.75
CA GLU A 117 -15.33 13.89 -15.87
C GLU A 117 -16.74 13.54 -15.36
N ALA A 118 -17.26 12.37 -15.73
CA ALA A 118 -18.59 11.93 -15.32
C ALA A 118 -18.67 11.58 -13.82
N LEU A 119 -17.60 11.01 -13.25
CA LEU A 119 -17.53 10.55 -11.86
C LEU A 119 -17.16 11.67 -10.88
N LEU A 120 -16.21 12.53 -11.26
CA LEU A 120 -15.54 13.47 -10.37
C LEU A 120 -15.60 14.92 -10.87
N GLY A 121 -16.12 15.17 -12.07
CA GLY A 121 -16.18 16.52 -12.65
C GLY A 121 -14.81 17.08 -13.03
N VAL A 122 -13.81 16.20 -13.26
CA VAL A 122 -12.45 16.58 -13.67
C VAL A 122 -12.09 15.85 -14.96
N ASP A 123 -11.44 16.57 -15.89
CA ASP A 123 -10.89 16.00 -17.14
C ASP A 123 -9.37 15.95 -16.99
N LEU A 124 -8.85 14.82 -16.50
CA LEU A 124 -7.43 14.67 -16.23
C LEU A 124 -6.67 14.35 -17.52
N PRO A 125 -5.47 14.92 -17.72
CA PRO A 125 -4.59 14.46 -18.77
C PRO A 125 -4.27 12.96 -18.64
N PRO A 126 -4.03 12.25 -19.75
CA PRO A 126 -3.55 10.88 -19.72
C PRO A 126 -2.38 10.69 -18.75
N ASP A 127 -2.46 9.65 -17.92
CA ASP A 127 -1.43 9.22 -16.97
C ASP A 127 -1.12 10.23 -15.85
N VAL A 128 -1.98 11.24 -15.68
CA VAL A 128 -1.94 12.20 -14.58
C VAL A 128 -3.05 11.86 -13.59
N GLY A 129 -2.70 11.77 -12.30
CA GLY A 129 -3.65 11.49 -11.24
C GLY A 129 -4.28 12.74 -10.63
N LEU A 130 -5.14 12.54 -9.65
CA LEU A 130 -6.04 13.57 -9.11
C LEU A 130 -5.33 14.78 -8.46
N THR A 131 -4.07 14.63 -8.07
CA THR A 131 -3.27 15.74 -7.51
C THR A 131 -2.23 16.28 -8.50
N GLY A 132 -2.37 15.98 -9.80
CA GLY A 132 -1.49 16.48 -10.86
C GLY A 132 -0.19 15.70 -11.05
N ASN A 133 0.03 14.63 -10.29
CA ASN A 133 1.23 13.81 -10.35
C ASN A 133 1.07 12.62 -11.31
N GLY A 134 2.17 12.22 -11.96
CA GLY A 134 2.20 11.08 -12.88
C GLY A 134 2.91 9.85 -12.31
N MET A 135 3.51 9.05 -13.18
CA MET A 135 4.30 7.85 -12.80
C MET A 135 5.75 8.16 -12.40
N SER A 136 6.14 9.42 -12.56
CA SER A 136 7.41 10.00 -12.12
C SER A 136 7.27 11.51 -11.97
N GLY A 137 8.11 12.12 -11.14
CA GLY A 137 8.14 13.57 -10.96
C GLY A 137 8.86 13.98 -9.69
N GLU A 138 8.70 15.24 -9.31
CA GLU A 138 9.23 15.79 -8.06
C GLU A 138 8.25 15.53 -6.89
N MET A 139 8.79 15.30 -5.71
CA MET A 139 8.08 15.23 -4.44
C MET A 139 8.00 16.64 -3.83
N THR A 140 6.93 16.90 -3.09
CA THR A 140 6.69 18.17 -2.37
C THR A 140 7.31 18.10 -0.98
N ALA A 141 8.05 19.14 -0.60
CA ALA A 141 8.60 19.27 0.76
C ALA A 141 7.51 19.65 1.76
N HIS A 142 7.53 19.02 2.93
CA HIS A 142 6.72 19.34 4.10
C HIS A 142 7.62 19.44 5.33
N GLN A 143 7.06 19.79 6.48
CA GLN A 143 7.81 19.67 7.73
C GLN A 143 8.12 18.19 8.01
N HIS A 144 9.37 17.89 8.34
CA HIS A 144 9.93 16.56 8.62
C HIS A 144 9.88 15.49 7.52
N LYS A 145 9.37 15.79 6.31
CA LYS A 145 9.26 14.81 5.22
C LYS A 145 9.06 15.46 3.85
N TRP A 146 9.09 14.63 2.83
CA TRP A 146 8.67 14.90 1.47
C TRP A 146 7.55 13.93 1.11
N ASP A 147 6.63 14.32 0.25
CA ASP A 147 5.62 13.40 -0.28
C ASP A 147 5.31 13.62 -1.76
N VAL A 148 4.74 12.59 -2.36
CA VAL A 148 3.99 12.69 -3.61
C VAL A 148 2.67 11.98 -3.37
N THR A 149 1.58 12.67 -3.65
CA THR A 149 0.22 12.12 -3.59
C THR A 149 -0.30 11.82 -4.99
N GLY A 150 -1.38 11.06 -5.09
CA GLY A 150 -2.14 10.94 -6.34
C GLY A 150 -1.39 10.31 -7.50
N ILE A 151 -0.41 9.45 -7.24
CA ILE A 151 0.22 8.65 -8.30
C ILE A 151 -0.84 7.70 -8.88
N PRO A 152 -1.15 7.75 -10.18
CA PRO A 152 -2.22 6.95 -10.76
C PRO A 152 -1.74 5.54 -11.16
N ILE A 153 -0.99 4.87 -10.28
CA ILE A 153 -0.46 3.53 -10.53
C ILE A 153 -1.60 2.50 -10.58
N THR A 154 -1.47 1.53 -11.49
CA THR A 154 -2.36 0.38 -11.61
C THR A 154 -1.64 -0.90 -11.17
N PRO A 155 -2.35 -1.95 -10.72
CA PRO A 155 -1.73 -3.21 -10.29
C PRO A 155 -1.18 -4.05 -11.45
N GLU A 156 -1.16 -3.53 -12.66
CA GLU A 156 -0.60 -4.16 -13.85
C GLU A 156 0.61 -3.36 -14.34
N ASP A 157 1.74 -4.04 -14.52
CA ASP A 157 2.98 -3.42 -14.98
C ASP A 157 2.99 -3.20 -16.50
N ASP A 158 4.02 -2.57 -17.06
CA ASP A 158 4.08 -2.27 -18.50
C ASP A 158 4.18 -3.52 -19.39
N ALA A 159 4.49 -4.68 -18.80
CA ALA A 159 4.48 -5.96 -19.48
C ALA A 159 3.12 -6.68 -19.40
N GLY A 160 2.10 -6.04 -18.83
CA GLY A 160 0.76 -6.62 -18.66
C GLY A 160 0.69 -7.65 -17.52
N ARG A 161 1.67 -7.67 -16.62
CA ARG A 161 1.70 -8.62 -15.49
C ARG A 161 1.07 -7.96 -14.28
N VAL A 162 0.15 -8.68 -13.64
CA VAL A 162 -0.39 -8.24 -12.35
C VAL A 162 0.71 -8.32 -11.29
N ASN A 163 1.10 -7.17 -10.76
CA ASN A 163 2.07 -7.01 -9.68
C ASN A 163 1.52 -5.96 -8.69
N PRO A 164 1.01 -6.38 -7.52
CA PRO A 164 0.50 -5.44 -6.52
C PRO A 164 1.60 -4.75 -5.71
N TYR A 165 2.87 -5.16 -5.85
CA TYR A 165 4.00 -4.67 -5.05
C TYR A 165 5.10 -4.06 -5.94
N GLN A 166 4.71 -3.15 -6.82
CA GLN A 166 5.65 -2.48 -7.71
C GLN A 166 6.57 -1.53 -6.94
N MET A 167 7.80 -1.35 -7.43
CA MET A 167 8.81 -0.54 -6.75
C MET A 167 8.87 0.87 -7.35
N ALA A 168 8.81 1.89 -6.49
CA ALA A 168 9.30 3.22 -6.80
C ALA A 168 10.77 3.34 -6.45
N LYS A 169 11.47 4.10 -7.28
CA LYS A 169 12.80 4.64 -7.03
C LYS A 169 12.65 6.08 -6.53
N VAL A 170 13.32 6.42 -5.45
CA VAL A 170 13.34 7.78 -4.88
C VAL A 170 14.78 8.29 -4.89
N SER A 171 15.02 9.42 -5.55
CA SER A 171 16.33 10.03 -5.76
C SER A 171 16.38 11.42 -5.14
N VAL A 172 17.47 11.73 -4.44
CA VAL A 172 17.67 13.05 -3.82
C VAL A 172 18.83 13.75 -4.51
N TYR A 173 18.56 14.94 -5.03
CA TYR A 173 19.54 15.82 -5.64
C TYR A 173 19.77 17.04 -4.76
N LYS A 174 21.02 17.49 -4.70
CA LYS A 174 21.40 18.73 -4.03
C LYS A 174 22.01 19.70 -5.04
N GLU A 175 21.62 20.97 -4.98
CA GLU A 175 22.15 22.01 -5.86
C GLU A 175 23.70 22.03 -5.83
N GLY A 176 24.31 22.13 -7.00
CA GLY A 176 25.78 22.13 -7.18
C GLY A 176 26.48 20.80 -6.92
N THR A 177 25.82 19.80 -6.32
CA THR A 177 26.40 18.47 -6.04
C THR A 177 25.85 17.38 -6.97
N GLY A 178 24.57 17.46 -7.35
CA GLY A 178 23.88 16.41 -8.10
C GLY A 178 23.25 15.36 -7.17
N LEU A 179 23.18 14.11 -7.62
CA LEU A 179 22.58 13.00 -6.84
C LEU A 179 23.40 12.74 -5.57
N VAL A 180 22.74 12.79 -4.40
CA VAL A 180 23.38 12.62 -3.08
C VAL A 180 22.88 11.41 -2.30
N ALA A 181 21.66 10.94 -2.56
CA ALA A 181 21.09 9.75 -1.95
C ALA A 181 20.03 9.13 -2.86
N GLU A 182 19.78 7.83 -2.68
CA GLU A 182 18.78 7.08 -3.43
C GLU A 182 18.24 5.94 -2.56
N THR A 183 16.96 5.62 -2.72
CA THR A 183 16.36 4.41 -2.15
C THR A 183 15.24 3.87 -3.03
N GLN A 184 14.62 2.78 -2.59
CA GLN A 184 13.48 2.17 -3.26
C GLN A 184 12.44 1.75 -2.24
N THR A 185 11.16 1.89 -2.60
CA THR A 185 10.03 1.47 -1.77
C THR A 185 8.94 0.84 -2.62
N VAL A 186 8.14 -0.02 -2.01
CA VAL A 186 6.92 -0.54 -2.63
C VAL A 186 5.90 0.61 -2.76
N VAL A 187 5.23 0.67 -3.91
CA VAL A 187 4.06 1.51 -4.21
C VAL A 187 2.88 0.56 -4.45
N PRO A 188 2.27 0.07 -3.35
CA PRO A 188 1.37 -1.06 -3.41
C PRO A 188 -0.01 -0.63 -3.88
N VAL A 189 -0.55 -1.34 -4.87
CA VAL A 189 -1.90 -1.08 -5.41
C VAL A 189 -2.59 -2.39 -5.77
N SER A 190 -3.90 -2.45 -5.57
CA SER A 190 -4.70 -3.61 -5.95
C SER A 190 -6.10 -3.23 -6.41
N TRP A 191 -6.67 -4.05 -7.29
CA TRP A 191 -8.08 -4.03 -7.67
C TRP A 191 -8.82 -5.29 -7.21
N GLU A 192 -8.27 -5.99 -6.22
CA GLU A 192 -8.91 -7.18 -5.64
C GLU A 192 -10.09 -6.78 -4.78
N LEU A 193 -11.28 -6.81 -5.37
CA LEU A 193 -12.56 -6.74 -4.69
C LEU A 193 -13.38 -7.95 -5.14
N SER A 194 -13.64 -8.90 -4.24
CA SER A 194 -14.31 -10.17 -4.61
C SER A 194 -15.83 -10.08 -4.54
N CYS A 195 -16.42 -8.96 -5.00
CA CYS A 195 -17.88 -8.76 -5.02
C CYS A 195 -18.60 -9.91 -5.74
N ASN A 196 -17.93 -10.50 -6.73
CA ASN A 196 -18.39 -11.63 -7.53
C ASN A 196 -18.68 -12.92 -6.72
N VAL A 197 -18.29 -12.98 -5.44
CA VAL A 197 -18.58 -14.11 -4.56
C VAL A 197 -20.06 -14.13 -4.16
N CYS A 198 -20.71 -12.96 -4.12
CA CYS A 198 -22.13 -12.83 -3.77
C CYS A 198 -22.97 -12.16 -4.87
N HIS A 199 -22.39 -11.21 -5.60
CA HIS A 199 -23.03 -10.50 -6.71
C HIS A 199 -22.69 -11.14 -8.06
N GLY A 200 -23.65 -11.28 -8.97
CA GLY A 200 -23.37 -11.63 -10.37
C GLY A 200 -24.02 -12.88 -11.00
N ASP A 201 -25.27 -13.25 -10.68
CA ASP A 201 -26.00 -14.29 -11.46
C ASP A 201 -27.54 -14.09 -11.46
N PRO A 202 -28.33 -14.40 -12.54
CA PRO A 202 -28.09 -14.34 -13.99
C PRO A 202 -29.24 -13.61 -14.74
N GLY A 203 -28.98 -12.46 -15.35
CA GLY A 203 -29.81 -11.95 -16.45
C GLY A 203 -28.99 -11.92 -17.75
N PRO A 204 -29.62 -11.98 -18.94
CA PRO A 204 -28.90 -11.68 -20.17
C PRO A 204 -28.31 -10.26 -20.09
N GLY A 205 -26.97 -10.14 -20.11
CA GLY A 205 -26.27 -8.86 -20.08
C GLY A 205 -25.91 -8.30 -18.70
N THR A 206 -25.94 -9.08 -17.62
CA THR A 206 -25.54 -8.62 -16.27
C THR A 206 -24.08 -8.93 -15.95
N ASN A 207 -23.35 -7.93 -15.44
CA ASN A 207 -22.08 -8.10 -14.73
C ASN A 207 -22.27 -7.79 -13.24
N VAL A 208 -21.24 -8.08 -12.45
CA VAL A 208 -21.22 -7.93 -10.97
C VAL A 208 -21.58 -6.50 -10.58
N GLU A 209 -21.10 -5.53 -11.34
CA GLU A 209 -21.27 -4.11 -11.05
C GLU A 209 -22.72 -3.64 -11.23
N LEU A 210 -23.40 -4.11 -12.29
CA LEU A 210 -24.83 -3.84 -12.49
C LEU A 210 -25.70 -4.49 -11.41
N ASP A 211 -25.34 -5.69 -10.97
CA ASP A 211 -26.07 -6.38 -9.89
C ASP A 211 -26.00 -5.61 -8.57
N VAL A 212 -24.82 -5.05 -8.24
CA VAL A 212 -24.65 -4.17 -7.08
C VAL A 212 -25.59 -2.95 -7.15
N LEU A 213 -25.66 -2.27 -8.30
CA LEU A 213 -26.54 -1.10 -8.46
C LEU A 213 -28.02 -1.47 -8.39
N ARG A 214 -28.42 -2.60 -8.99
CA ARG A 214 -29.78 -3.12 -8.91
C ARG A 214 -30.21 -3.44 -7.50
N ASP A 215 -29.33 -4.08 -6.73
CA ASP A 215 -29.61 -4.36 -5.34
C ASP A 215 -29.73 -3.07 -4.53
N HIS A 216 -28.88 -2.07 -4.82
CA HIS A 216 -29.01 -0.76 -4.21
C HIS A 216 -30.36 -0.10 -4.53
N ASP A 217 -30.77 -0.08 -5.80
CA ASP A 217 -32.05 0.46 -6.25
C ASP A 217 -33.24 -0.26 -5.60
N ARG A 218 -33.19 -1.59 -5.55
CA ARG A 218 -34.23 -2.42 -4.92
C ARG A 218 -34.36 -2.19 -3.42
N LEU A 219 -33.23 -2.06 -2.71
CA LEU A 219 -33.21 -1.95 -1.25
C LEU A 219 -33.46 -0.53 -0.75
N HIS A 220 -33.09 0.48 -1.54
CA HIS A 220 -33.10 1.89 -1.12
C HIS A 220 -34.00 2.79 -1.98
N GLY A 221 -34.65 2.25 -3.02
CA GLY A 221 -35.57 3.01 -3.87
C GLY A 221 -34.86 4.05 -4.74
N THR A 222 -33.61 3.80 -5.09
CA THR A 222 -32.81 4.65 -5.99
C THR A 222 -32.99 4.25 -7.47
N ASP A 223 -32.34 5.00 -8.38
CA ASP A 223 -32.31 4.73 -9.83
C ASP A 223 -30.85 4.83 -10.35
N LEU A 224 -29.93 4.21 -9.62
CA LEU A 224 -28.49 4.25 -9.85
C LEU A 224 -28.08 3.43 -11.06
N GLU A 225 -28.74 2.30 -11.36
CA GLU A 225 -28.44 1.53 -12.57
C GLU A 225 -28.65 2.39 -13.84
N ALA A 226 -29.68 3.22 -13.87
CA ALA A 226 -29.95 4.12 -14.99
C ALA A 226 -29.04 5.38 -15.00
N SER A 227 -28.34 5.65 -13.89
CA SER A 227 -27.55 6.87 -13.66
C SER A 227 -26.03 6.63 -13.73
N GLN A 228 -25.58 5.53 -14.34
CA GLN A 228 -24.17 5.18 -14.47
C GLN A 228 -23.35 6.21 -15.29
N PRO A 229 -22.05 6.40 -14.99
CA PRO A 229 -21.33 5.79 -13.87
C PRO A 229 -21.64 6.50 -12.53
N VAL A 230 -21.73 5.73 -11.44
CA VAL A 230 -22.09 6.25 -10.12
C VAL A 230 -20.85 6.53 -9.26
N PHE A 231 -20.69 7.75 -8.78
CA PHE A 231 -19.70 8.03 -7.75
C PHE A 231 -20.27 7.77 -6.36
N CYS A 232 -19.89 6.64 -5.74
CA CYS A 232 -20.46 6.19 -4.47
C CYS A 232 -20.32 7.24 -3.36
N ALA A 233 -19.15 7.90 -3.31
CA ALA A 233 -18.88 8.91 -2.31
C ALA A 233 -19.54 10.29 -2.61
N GLY A 234 -20.20 10.44 -3.76
CA GLY A 234 -21.09 11.57 -4.03
C GLY A 234 -22.34 11.58 -3.14
N CYS A 235 -22.76 10.40 -2.67
CA CYS A 235 -23.86 10.23 -1.72
C CYS A 235 -23.37 9.89 -0.30
N HIS A 236 -22.42 8.96 -0.19
CA HIS A 236 -21.88 8.49 1.08
C HIS A 236 -20.61 9.25 1.46
N SER A 237 -20.50 9.82 2.65
CA SER A 237 -19.28 10.53 3.04
C SER A 237 -18.07 9.59 3.05
N ASP A 238 -16.95 10.01 2.48
CA ASP A 238 -15.69 9.26 2.47
C ASP A 238 -14.48 10.21 2.66
N PRO A 239 -13.90 10.25 3.86
CA PRO A 239 -12.72 11.07 4.15
C PRO A 239 -11.49 10.75 3.28
N ALA A 240 -11.31 9.51 2.79
CA ALA A 240 -10.17 9.20 1.91
C ALA A 240 -10.23 9.95 0.58
N LEU A 241 -11.43 10.30 0.13
CA LEU A 241 -11.67 11.07 -1.09
C LEU A 241 -11.93 12.55 -0.82
N GLY A 242 -11.90 12.98 0.43
CA GLY A 242 -12.36 14.33 0.83
C GLY A 242 -13.83 14.58 0.51
N ALA A 243 -14.63 13.52 0.32
CA ALA A 243 -16.00 13.62 -0.12
C ALA A 243 -16.94 13.76 1.10
N PRO A 244 -17.68 14.89 1.23
CA PRO A 244 -18.54 15.12 2.39
C PRO A 244 -19.80 14.25 2.40
N GLY A 245 -20.17 13.63 1.27
CA GLY A 245 -21.43 12.93 1.09
C GLY A 245 -22.65 13.85 1.18
N GLN A 246 -23.83 13.24 1.31
CA GLN A 246 -25.11 13.95 1.44
C GLN A 246 -25.62 13.93 2.88
N PRO A 247 -26.28 15.01 3.35
CA PRO A 247 -26.86 15.04 4.69
C PRO A 247 -27.87 13.91 4.92
N GLY A 248 -27.75 13.23 6.06
CA GLY A 248 -28.65 12.14 6.45
C GLY A 248 -28.35 10.78 5.81
N ILE A 249 -27.33 10.70 4.95
CA ILE A 249 -26.81 9.43 4.41
C ILE A 249 -25.61 8.99 5.25
N SER A 250 -25.53 7.69 5.53
CA SER A 250 -24.40 7.12 6.29
C SER A 250 -23.09 7.27 5.53
N SER A 251 -21.97 7.29 6.26
CA SER A 251 -20.64 7.22 5.63
C SER A 251 -20.50 5.95 4.78
N PHE A 252 -19.58 5.97 3.81
CA PHE A 252 -19.40 4.83 2.91
C PHE A 252 -18.98 3.58 3.68
N SER A 253 -18.06 3.73 4.65
CA SER A 253 -17.68 2.64 5.57
C SER A 253 -18.88 2.10 6.33
N SER A 254 -19.72 2.95 6.92
CA SER A 254 -20.87 2.49 7.71
C SER A 254 -21.91 1.79 6.83
N ALA A 255 -22.18 2.33 5.64
CA ALA A 255 -23.09 1.71 4.67
C ALA A 255 -22.59 0.33 4.21
N MET A 256 -21.34 0.26 3.76
CA MET A 256 -20.77 -0.96 3.19
C MET A 256 -20.62 -2.05 4.25
N HIS A 257 -19.96 -1.77 5.37
CA HIS A 257 -19.74 -2.79 6.39
C HIS A 257 -21.04 -3.18 7.07
N GLY A 258 -21.93 -2.22 7.39
CA GLY A 258 -23.23 -2.52 7.99
C GLY A 258 -24.15 -3.35 7.08
N ALA A 259 -24.10 -3.12 5.77
CA ALA A 259 -24.85 -3.92 4.80
C ALA A 259 -24.27 -5.33 4.61
N HIS A 260 -23.01 -5.59 4.98
CA HIS A 260 -22.39 -6.90 4.72
C HIS A 260 -22.09 -7.71 5.98
N ALA A 261 -22.04 -7.10 7.16
CA ALA A 261 -21.63 -7.76 8.41
C ALA A 261 -22.35 -9.10 8.66
N ASP A 262 -23.68 -9.13 8.54
CA ASP A 262 -24.48 -10.34 8.80
C ASP A 262 -24.55 -11.31 7.60
N ARG A 263 -23.84 -11.04 6.50
CA ARG A 263 -23.89 -11.81 5.25
C ARG A 263 -22.63 -12.63 4.97
N LEU A 264 -21.61 -12.54 5.82
CA LEU A 264 -20.32 -13.21 5.62
C LEU A 264 -20.22 -14.58 6.30
N ASP A 265 -21.17 -14.94 7.17
CA ASP A 265 -21.11 -16.18 7.96
C ASP A 265 -21.18 -17.47 7.10
N ASP A 266 -21.76 -17.41 5.90
CA ASP A 266 -22.01 -18.57 5.01
C ASP A 266 -21.32 -18.41 3.64
N LEU A 267 -20.13 -17.82 3.58
CA LEU A 267 -19.42 -17.63 2.32
C LEU A 267 -19.05 -18.97 1.65
N PRO A 268 -19.22 -19.10 0.32
CA PRO A 268 -18.88 -20.32 -0.41
C PRO A 268 -17.37 -20.52 -0.57
N VAL A 269 -16.55 -19.54 -0.16
CA VAL A 269 -15.10 -19.62 -0.20
C VAL A 269 -14.50 -19.11 1.09
N ASP A 270 -13.64 -19.92 1.69
CA ASP A 270 -12.80 -19.52 2.82
C ASP A 270 -11.67 -18.59 2.35
N PHE A 271 -11.62 -17.39 2.91
CA PHE A 271 -10.58 -16.39 2.67
C PHE A 271 -9.52 -16.37 3.78
N GLY A 272 -9.68 -17.17 4.85
CA GLY A 272 -8.89 -17.14 6.07
C GLY A 272 -9.15 -15.92 6.95
N ASN A 273 -9.47 -14.78 6.34
CA ASN A 273 -9.89 -13.54 6.97
C ASN A 273 -11.03 -12.95 6.13
N ASP A 274 -12.21 -12.77 6.73
CA ASP A 274 -13.43 -12.34 6.03
C ASP A 274 -13.32 -10.94 5.44
N CYS A 275 -12.45 -10.07 5.98
CA CYS A 275 -12.16 -8.76 5.39
C CYS A 275 -11.64 -8.88 3.96
N TYR A 276 -10.93 -9.97 3.63
CA TYR A 276 -10.41 -10.23 2.28
C TYR A 276 -11.47 -10.65 1.26
N SER A 277 -12.73 -10.77 1.67
CA SER A 277 -13.86 -10.89 0.75
C SER A 277 -14.03 -9.62 -0.08
N CYS A 278 -13.76 -8.45 0.50
CA CYS A 278 -13.90 -7.16 -0.16
C CYS A 278 -12.58 -6.39 -0.27
N HIS A 279 -11.65 -6.59 0.65
CA HIS A 279 -10.34 -5.95 0.63
C HIS A 279 -9.27 -6.84 -0.03
N PRO A 280 -8.17 -6.27 -0.55
CA PRO A 280 -7.12 -7.03 -1.19
C PRO A 280 -6.45 -8.04 -0.25
N GLY A 281 -6.44 -9.31 -0.62
CA GLY A 281 -6.09 -10.36 0.34
C GLY A 281 -5.61 -11.67 -0.25
N ARG A 282 -6.29 -12.19 -1.28
CA ARG A 282 -5.94 -13.49 -1.86
C ARG A 282 -4.57 -13.50 -2.54
N ARG A 283 -4.22 -12.45 -3.29
CA ARG A 283 -2.88 -12.31 -3.90
C ARG A 283 -2.15 -11.10 -3.38
N ALA A 284 -2.88 -9.99 -3.20
CA ALA A 284 -2.28 -8.72 -2.81
C ALA A 284 -2.02 -8.57 -1.31
N GLN A 285 -2.52 -9.49 -0.48
CA GLN A 285 -2.26 -9.59 0.97
C GLN A 285 -2.04 -8.22 1.62
N CYS A 286 -3.11 -7.41 1.70
CA CYS A 286 -3.02 -6.02 2.19
C CYS A 286 -2.20 -5.96 3.48
N GLN A 287 -2.51 -6.83 4.44
CA GLN A 287 -1.69 -7.08 5.62
C GLN A 287 -0.62 -8.13 5.35
N ARG A 288 0.64 -7.72 5.48
CA ARG A 288 1.84 -8.54 5.26
C ARG A 288 2.99 -8.14 6.20
N ASP A 289 2.66 -7.56 7.33
CA ASP A 289 3.63 -7.02 8.29
C ASP A 289 4.01 -8.00 9.40
N ILE A 290 4.93 -7.59 10.27
CA ILE A 290 5.40 -8.36 11.44
C ILE A 290 4.27 -8.87 12.32
N HIS A 291 3.17 -8.12 12.51
CA HIS A 291 2.04 -8.55 13.34
C HIS A 291 1.30 -9.74 12.70
N SER A 292 1.21 -9.78 11.36
CA SER A 292 0.64 -10.94 10.66
C SER A 292 1.45 -12.22 10.91
N THR A 293 2.78 -12.10 11.03
CA THR A 293 3.65 -13.25 11.35
C THR A 293 3.49 -13.75 12.78
N LEU A 294 2.97 -12.90 13.66
CA LEU A 294 2.63 -13.23 15.05
C LEU A 294 1.19 -13.73 15.20
N GLY A 295 0.48 -13.95 14.09
CA GLY A 295 -0.88 -14.47 14.06
C GLY A 295 -1.96 -13.43 14.32
N MET A 296 -1.64 -12.14 14.22
CA MET A 296 -2.64 -11.07 14.24
C MET A 296 -3.22 -10.86 12.85
N ASP A 297 -4.48 -10.44 12.80
CA ASP A 297 -5.23 -10.16 11.58
C ASP A 297 -5.86 -8.75 11.62
N CYS A 298 -6.73 -8.45 10.66
CA CYS A 298 -7.42 -7.16 10.59
C CYS A 298 -8.25 -6.89 11.86
N VAL A 299 -8.94 -7.91 12.38
CA VAL A 299 -9.85 -7.79 13.53
C VAL A 299 -9.07 -7.50 14.81
N SER A 300 -7.83 -7.99 14.90
CA SER A 300 -6.93 -7.75 16.02
C SER A 300 -6.67 -6.26 16.30
N CYS A 301 -6.76 -5.40 15.27
CA CYS A 301 -6.54 -3.95 15.38
C CYS A 301 -7.81 -3.13 15.10
N HIS A 302 -8.56 -3.47 14.05
CA HIS A 302 -9.71 -2.68 13.60
C HIS A 302 -11.04 -3.10 14.24
N GLY A 303 -11.10 -4.26 14.88
CA GLY A 303 -12.34 -4.86 15.37
C GLY A 303 -13.13 -5.59 14.27
N THR A 304 -14.35 -5.98 14.60
CA THR A 304 -15.26 -6.72 13.71
C THR A 304 -15.82 -5.84 12.60
N MET A 305 -16.48 -6.45 11.60
CA MET A 305 -17.23 -5.73 10.56
C MET A 305 -18.24 -4.72 11.13
N ALA A 306 -18.88 -5.06 12.26
CA ALA A 306 -19.79 -4.15 12.94
C ALA A 306 -19.06 -2.96 13.58
N ASP A 307 -17.84 -3.16 14.10
CA ASP A 307 -17.03 -2.10 14.69
C ASP A 307 -16.56 -1.10 13.63
N VAL A 308 -16.05 -1.57 12.49
CA VAL A 308 -15.65 -0.70 11.36
C VAL A 308 -16.83 -0.06 10.64
N GLY A 309 -18.02 -0.68 10.72
CA GLY A 309 -19.29 -0.15 10.23
C GLY A 309 -20.01 0.80 11.21
N ASN A 310 -19.48 0.98 12.41
CA ASN A 310 -20.12 1.78 13.46
C ASN A 310 -20.23 3.26 13.01
N PRO A 311 -21.44 3.87 13.00
CA PRO A 311 -21.61 5.26 12.59
C PRO A 311 -20.93 6.28 13.50
N ALA A 312 -20.51 5.88 14.71
CA ALA A 312 -19.71 6.72 15.61
C ALA A 312 -18.22 6.79 15.20
N ARG A 313 -17.77 5.92 14.29
CA ARG A 313 -16.40 5.88 13.77
C ARG A 313 -16.30 6.70 12.49
N THR A 314 -15.27 7.54 12.40
CA THR A 314 -14.89 8.25 11.18
C THR A 314 -13.78 7.47 10.48
N PRO A 315 -14.04 6.78 9.36
CA PRO A 315 -13.00 6.02 8.65
C PRO A 315 -11.88 6.95 8.16
N TRP A 316 -10.64 6.45 8.12
CA TRP A 316 -9.43 7.18 7.75
C TRP A 316 -8.99 8.28 8.72
N VAL A 317 -9.73 8.47 9.82
CA VAL A 317 -9.45 9.42 10.90
C VAL A 317 -9.32 8.68 12.23
N ASP A 318 -10.30 7.84 12.56
CA ASP A 318 -10.30 6.99 13.74
C ASP A 318 -9.66 5.62 13.40
N GLU A 319 -8.33 5.60 13.33
CA GLU A 319 -7.54 4.40 13.01
C GLU A 319 -6.84 3.81 14.24
N PRO A 320 -6.50 2.51 14.22
CA PRO A 320 -5.76 1.87 15.30
C PRO A 320 -4.42 2.55 15.55
N ARG A 321 -4.03 2.65 16.82
CA ARG A 321 -2.77 3.30 17.24
C ARG A 321 -1.81 2.29 17.85
N CYS A 322 -0.52 2.48 17.63
CA CYS A 322 0.54 1.73 18.28
C CYS A 322 0.39 1.81 19.81
N ALA A 323 0.07 2.99 20.34
CA ALA A 323 -0.11 3.24 21.77
C ALA A 323 -1.23 2.41 22.43
N ASP A 324 -2.18 1.86 21.65
CA ASP A 324 -3.30 1.08 22.19
C ASP A 324 -2.84 -0.32 22.66
N CYS A 325 -1.74 -0.82 22.12
CA CYS A 325 -1.18 -2.15 22.45
C CYS A 325 0.27 -2.07 22.96
N HIS A 326 1.08 -1.17 22.41
CA HIS A 326 2.48 -1.02 22.76
C HIS A 326 2.62 -0.04 23.93
N SER A 327 3.31 -0.51 24.98
CA SER A 327 3.70 0.35 26.10
C SER A 327 5.15 0.07 26.47
N ARG A 328 6.01 1.07 26.30
CA ARG A 328 7.41 1.01 26.73
C ARG A 328 7.76 2.27 27.52
N PRO A 329 8.23 2.15 28.76
CA PRO A 329 8.62 3.32 29.55
C PRO A 329 9.65 4.18 28.82
N GLY A 330 9.38 5.48 28.75
CA GLY A 330 10.26 6.47 28.11
C GLY A 330 10.11 6.61 26.60
N PHE A 331 9.16 5.89 25.98
CA PHE A 331 8.87 5.98 24.55
C PHE A 331 7.59 6.78 24.34
N ASP A 332 7.64 7.75 23.44
CA ASP A 332 6.46 8.42 22.88
C ASP A 332 5.94 7.61 21.69
N PHE A 333 4.63 7.61 21.50
CA PHE A 333 3.97 6.98 20.36
C PHE A 333 3.35 8.08 19.48
N GLU A 334 2.28 7.77 18.74
CA GLU A 334 1.63 8.75 17.88
C GLU A 334 1.21 9.99 18.67
N GLN A 335 1.48 11.17 18.12
CA GLN A 335 1.07 12.43 18.73
C GLN A 335 -0.47 12.54 18.75
N PRO A 336 -1.05 13.31 19.70
CA PRO A 336 -2.49 13.53 19.75
C PRO A 336 -3.05 14.05 18.42
N GLY A 337 -4.09 13.39 17.90
CA GLY A 337 -4.75 13.77 16.65
C GLY A 337 -3.97 13.49 15.37
N LYS A 338 -2.85 12.74 15.45
CA LYS A 338 -2.08 12.29 14.30
C LYS A 338 -2.15 10.79 14.14
N LEU A 339 -2.15 10.34 12.89
CA LEU A 339 -2.02 8.94 12.54
C LEU A 339 -0.54 8.53 12.51
N PHE A 340 -0.27 7.22 12.47
CA PHE A 340 1.09 6.68 12.32
C PHE A 340 1.86 7.33 11.15
N ARG A 341 1.22 7.47 9.98
CA ARG A 341 1.80 8.07 8.76
C ARG A 341 2.14 9.56 8.88
N GLU A 342 1.62 10.23 9.92
CA GLU A 342 1.84 11.65 10.22
C GLU A 342 2.72 11.87 11.45
N SER A 343 2.97 10.80 12.19
CA SER A 343 3.66 10.85 13.47
C SER A 343 5.17 10.81 13.27
N ILE A 344 5.87 11.46 14.20
CA ILE A 344 7.33 11.54 14.23
C ILE A 344 7.86 11.05 15.58
N GLY A 345 9.14 10.69 15.63
CA GLY A 345 9.88 10.36 16.83
C GLY A 345 11.39 10.44 16.54
N HIS A 346 12.20 10.23 17.58
CA HIS A 346 13.66 10.28 17.50
C HIS A 346 14.18 11.56 16.80
N GLY A 347 13.83 12.74 17.35
CA GLY A 347 14.31 14.02 16.82
C GLY A 347 13.66 14.44 15.50
N GLY A 348 12.37 14.09 15.31
CA GLY A 348 11.59 14.51 14.15
C GLY A 348 11.59 13.54 12.96
N VAL A 349 12.14 12.32 13.11
CA VAL A 349 12.07 11.28 12.08
C VAL A 349 10.65 10.70 12.00
N SER A 350 10.05 10.66 10.81
CA SER A 350 8.71 10.08 10.62
C SER A 350 8.67 8.59 10.99
N CYS A 351 7.61 8.15 11.67
CA CYS A 351 7.48 6.76 12.14
C CYS A 351 7.63 5.73 11.01
N PHE A 352 7.05 6.02 9.84
CA PHE A 352 7.15 5.15 8.67
C PHE A 352 8.60 4.94 8.22
N ALA A 353 9.49 5.92 8.40
CA ALA A 353 10.87 5.84 7.91
C ALA A 353 11.63 4.71 8.61
N CYS A 354 11.39 4.52 9.92
CA CYS A 354 11.99 3.44 10.69
C CYS A 354 11.20 2.14 10.60
N HIS A 355 9.87 2.22 10.66
CA HIS A 355 9.00 1.05 10.85
C HIS A 355 8.46 0.43 9.57
N GLY A 356 8.50 1.15 8.44
CA GLY A 356 7.84 0.73 7.20
C GLY A 356 6.44 1.33 7.05
N SER A 357 5.72 0.90 6.01
CA SER A 357 4.33 1.33 5.77
C SER A 357 3.37 0.67 6.78
N PRO A 358 2.22 1.28 7.14
CA PRO A 358 1.13 0.54 7.79
C PRO A 358 0.81 -0.74 7.01
N HIS A 359 0.38 -1.82 7.66
CA HIS A 359 0.14 -3.13 7.01
C HIS A 359 1.35 -3.80 6.32
N ALA A 360 2.52 -3.14 6.28
CA ALA A 360 3.80 -3.68 5.84
C ALA A 360 4.95 -3.28 6.79
N ILE A 361 4.65 -3.14 8.09
CA ILE A 361 5.61 -2.88 9.16
C ILE A 361 6.67 -3.98 9.18
N THR A 362 7.93 -3.58 9.20
CA THR A 362 9.06 -4.48 9.00
C THR A 362 9.42 -5.30 10.27
N PRO A 363 9.95 -6.52 10.13
CA PRO A 363 10.16 -7.24 8.87
C PRO A 363 8.83 -7.74 8.29
N ALA A 364 8.56 -7.36 7.04
CA ALA A 364 7.37 -7.77 6.33
C ALA A 364 7.53 -9.21 5.81
N THR A 365 6.45 -9.89 5.47
CA THR A 365 6.50 -11.25 4.89
C THR A 365 6.95 -11.26 3.43
N THR A 366 6.86 -10.10 2.76
CA THR A 366 7.29 -9.90 1.37
C THR A 366 8.74 -9.41 1.31
N GLU A 367 9.52 -10.00 0.41
CA GLU A 367 10.92 -9.61 0.23
C GLU A 367 11.04 -8.15 -0.25
N THR A 368 10.15 -7.71 -1.13
CA THR A 368 10.14 -6.36 -1.73
C THR A 368 10.03 -5.24 -0.69
N ASP A 369 9.18 -5.40 0.32
CA ASP A 369 9.01 -4.42 1.40
C ASP A 369 10.24 -4.34 2.32
N ASN A 370 11.04 -5.42 2.38
CA ASN A 370 12.25 -5.45 3.18
C ASN A 370 13.50 -4.92 2.45
N LEU A 371 13.43 -4.69 1.14
CA LEU A 371 14.60 -4.33 0.32
C LEU A 371 15.27 -3.03 0.79
N GLN A 372 14.50 -2.02 1.20
CA GLN A 372 15.04 -0.77 1.74
C GLN A 372 15.85 -1.00 3.01
N ALA A 373 15.31 -1.77 3.96
CA ALA A 373 16.00 -2.08 5.21
C ALA A 373 17.28 -2.89 4.93
N VAL A 374 17.21 -3.91 4.08
CA VAL A 374 18.38 -4.70 3.69
C VAL A 374 19.45 -3.82 3.01
N LEU A 375 19.05 -2.87 2.16
CA LEU A 375 19.97 -1.94 1.52
C LEU A 375 20.73 -1.07 2.54
N HIS A 376 20.03 -0.56 3.56
CA HIS A 376 20.58 0.42 4.50
C HIS A 376 21.35 -0.20 5.67
N GLN A 377 20.89 -1.33 6.22
CA GLN A 377 21.49 -1.95 7.41
C GLN A 377 21.91 -3.41 7.22
N GLY A 378 21.72 -3.99 6.02
CA GLY A 378 22.15 -5.35 5.70
C GLY A 378 21.21 -6.47 6.16
N PHE A 379 20.08 -6.14 6.80
CA PHE A 379 19.07 -7.10 7.24
C PHE A 379 17.65 -6.52 7.18
N ALA A 380 16.67 -7.42 7.04
CA ALA A 380 15.24 -7.07 7.09
C ALA A 380 14.80 -6.74 8.51
N GLY A 381 13.99 -5.69 8.67
CA GLY A 381 13.48 -5.25 9.97
C GLY A 381 13.33 -3.74 10.02
N ILE A 382 12.97 -3.23 11.20
CA ILE A 382 12.98 -1.80 11.45
C ILE A 382 14.39 -1.24 11.27
N ILE A 383 14.52 0.01 10.82
CA ILE A 383 15.81 0.69 10.80
C ILE A 383 16.29 0.84 12.24
N SER A 384 17.29 0.05 12.61
CA SER A 384 17.81 -0.10 13.98
C SER A 384 19.33 -0.06 14.06
N ASP A 385 20.03 -0.13 12.92
CA ASP A 385 21.44 0.25 12.87
C ASP A 385 21.57 1.78 12.89
N CYS A 386 22.06 2.32 14.00
CA CYS A 386 22.23 3.77 14.18
C CYS A 386 23.12 4.38 13.08
N THR A 387 24.04 3.61 12.51
CA THR A 387 24.96 4.08 11.47
C THR A 387 24.30 4.28 10.11
N VAL A 388 22.99 4.02 9.97
CA VAL A 388 22.21 4.45 8.80
C VAL A 388 22.15 5.98 8.74
N CYS A 389 21.87 6.63 9.88
CA CYS A 389 21.74 8.08 9.98
C CYS A 389 22.96 8.73 10.62
N HIS A 390 23.52 8.11 11.66
CA HIS A 390 24.70 8.64 12.34
C HIS A 390 25.99 8.28 11.59
N THR A 391 27.00 9.16 11.67
CA THR A 391 28.33 8.87 11.11
C THR A 391 29.12 7.88 11.96
N GLN A 392 28.74 7.72 13.22
CA GLN A 392 29.30 6.78 14.19
C GLN A 392 28.18 6.23 15.07
N GLN A 393 28.38 5.06 15.68
CA GLN A 393 27.45 4.53 16.67
C GLN A 393 27.38 5.49 17.86
N PRO A 394 26.19 6.01 18.22
CA PRO A 394 26.05 6.80 19.44
C PRO A 394 26.36 5.97 20.68
N ASP A 395 27.02 6.59 21.66
CA ASP A 395 27.28 5.97 22.97
C ASP A 395 26.02 5.95 23.86
N GLU A 396 25.03 6.80 23.54
CA GLU A 396 23.79 6.92 24.29
C GLU A 396 22.74 5.88 23.86
N PRO A 397 21.85 5.46 24.78
CA PRO A 397 20.74 4.59 24.43
C PRO A 397 19.80 5.25 23.42
N PHE A 398 19.18 4.43 22.57
CA PHE A 398 18.13 4.91 21.66
C PHE A 398 16.96 5.54 22.42
N PHE A 399 16.59 6.75 22.02
CA PHE A 399 15.41 7.46 22.50
C PHE A 399 14.34 7.51 21.42
N HIS A 400 13.10 7.20 21.80
CA HIS A 400 11.95 7.19 20.91
C HIS A 400 11.00 8.32 21.33
N LYS A 401 11.46 9.57 21.18
CA LYS A 401 10.73 10.76 21.62
C LYS A 401 10.64 11.81 20.54
N VAL A 402 9.59 12.62 20.59
CA VAL A 402 9.40 13.71 19.63
C VAL A 402 10.45 14.78 19.81
N ASP A 403 10.62 15.21 21.06
CA ASP A 403 11.55 16.26 21.45
C ASP A 403 12.80 15.66 22.08
N ASP A 404 13.96 16.20 21.70
CA ASP A 404 15.22 16.16 22.44
C ASP A 404 15.71 17.59 22.65
#